data_AF-A0A536UBT1-F1
#
_entry.id   AF-A0A536UBT1-F1
#
_cell.length_a   1.000
_cell.length_b   1.000
_cell.length_c   1.000
_cell.angle_alpha   90.00
_cell.angle_beta   90.00
_cell.angle_gamma   90.00
#
_symmetry.space_group_name_H-M   'P 1'
#
loop_
_entity.id
_entity.type
_entity.pdbx_description
1 polymer ?
#
loop_
_entity_poly.entity_id
_entity_poly.type
_entity_poly.pdbx_seq_one_letter_code
_entity_poly.pdbx_strand_id
1 'polypeptide(L)' 'MICCPIGGPETAHQIVNDSDAELAYLSVSTMMPAEVCEYPDSKKVGAFGGGLRHMTSTDHHVDYWTDEV' A
#
# COMPACT_ATOMS: atom_id res chain seq x y z
N MET A 1 16.67 12.50 2.94
CA MET A 1 15.33 12.51 2.34
C MET A 1 15.22 11.25 1.50
N ILE A 2 14.25 10.38 1.79
CA ILE A 2 13.94 9.22 0.95
C ILE A 2 12.75 9.66 0.09
N CYS A 3 12.90 9.56 -1.23
CA CYS A 3 11.80 9.80 -2.15
C CYS A 3 11.10 8.48 -2.42
N CYS A 4 9.78 8.49 -2.30
CA CYS A 4 8.91 7.32 -2.41
C CYS A 4 8.09 7.45 -3.70
N PRO A 5 8.69 7.27 -4.89
CA PRO A 5 7.95 7.41 -6.14
C PRO A 5 6.87 6.33 -6.24
N ILE A 6 5.77 6.67 -6.93
CA ILE A 6 4.80 5.67 -7.37
C ILE A 6 5.43 4.78 -8.45
N GLY A 7 5.02 3.52 -8.51
CA GLY A 7 5.53 2.55 -9.47
C GLY A 7 5.14 1.13 -9.10
N GLY A 8 5.81 0.15 -9.72
CA GLY A 8 5.62 -1.25 -9.39
C GLY A 8 6.43 -1.68 -8.16
N PRO A 9 6.54 -3.00 -7.92
CA PRO A 9 7.29 -3.57 -6.80
C PRO A 9 8.74 -3.08 -6.67
N GLU A 10 9.37 -2.65 -7.77
CA GLU A 10 10.72 -2.09 -7.81
C GLU A 10 10.87 -0.74 -7.08
N THR A 11 9.76 -0.04 -6.85
CA THR A 11 9.70 1.25 -6.14
C THR A 11 9.12 1.14 -4.73
N ALA A 12 8.60 -0.05 -4.38
CA ALA A 12 8.11 -0.33 -3.04
C ALA A 12 9.26 -0.18 -2.04
N HIS A 13 8.95 0.41 -0.88
CA HIS A 13 9.96 0.78 0.09
C HIS A 13 9.44 0.52 1.50
N GLN A 14 10.37 0.18 2.38
CA GLN A 14 10.13 0.04 3.81
C GLN A 14 11.32 0.62 4.56
N ILE A 15 11.04 1.17 5.74
CA ILE A 15 12.06 1.61 6.68
C ILE A 15 12.01 0.64 7.85
N VAL A 16 13.11 -0.09 8.05
CA VAL A 16 13.31 -1.00 9.18
C VAL A 16 14.37 -0.38 10.07
N ASN A 17 14.06 -0.22 11.37
CA ASN A 17 15.06 0.11 12.37
C ASN A 17 15.65 -1.21 12.91
N ASP A 18 16.85 -1.56 12.46
CA ASP A 18 17.59 -2.76 12.88
C ASP A 18 18.65 -2.48 13.97
N SER A 19 18.57 -1.30 14.61
CA SER A 19 19.45 -0.88 15.70
C SER A 19 18.81 -1.07 17.08
N ASP A 20 19.64 -0.98 18.13
CA ASP A 20 19.19 -1.00 19.54
C ASP A 20 18.73 0.40 20.06
N ALA A 21 18.67 1.40 19.20
CA ALA A 21 18.30 2.78 19.54
C ALA A 21 17.01 3.23 18.81
N GLU A 22 16.40 4.32 19.27
CA GLU A 22 15.18 4.86 18.67
C GLU A 22 15.42 5.53 17.31
N LEU A 23 14.48 5.34 16.37
CA LEU A 23 14.44 6.03 15.08
C LEU A 23 13.37 7.13 15.11
N ALA A 24 13.79 8.38 14.94
CA ALA A 24 12.90 9.50 14.70
C ALA A 24 12.88 9.87 13.21
N TYR A 25 11.69 9.96 12.60
CA TYR A 25 11.52 10.36 11.21
C TYR A 25 10.29 11.24 11.02
N LEU A 26 10.30 12.04 9.96
CA LEU A 26 9.15 12.81 9.49
C LEU A 26 8.62 12.17 8.21
N SER A 27 7.34 11.84 8.18
CA SER A 27 6.63 11.40 6.98
C SER A 27 5.73 12.51 6.47
N VAL A 28 5.81 12.79 5.17
CA VAL A 28 4.98 13.79 4.49
C VAL A 28 4.24 13.09 3.37
N SER A 29 2.91 13.22 3.37
CA SER A 29 2.02 12.60 2.38
C SER A 29 1.16 13.67 1.73
N THR A 30 0.75 13.41 0.48
CA THR A 30 -0.24 14.23 -0.24
C THR A 30 -1.64 14.10 0.36
N MET A 31 -1.91 13.06 1.17
CA MET A 31 -3.20 12.82 1.83
C MET A 31 -4.37 12.83 0.84
N MET A 32 -4.20 12.17 -0.31
CA MET A 32 -5.23 12.12 -1.35
C MET A 32 -6.52 11.46 -0.82
N PRO A 33 -7.72 11.87 -1.30
CA PRO A 33 -8.99 11.32 -0.81
C PRO A 33 -9.18 9.82 -1.07
N ALA A 34 -8.43 9.24 -2.02
CA ALA A 34 -8.44 7.83 -2.34
C ALA A 34 -7.02 7.35 -2.69
N GLU A 35 -6.73 6.09 -2.37
CA GLU A 35 -5.43 5.46 -2.59
C GLU A 35 -5.59 3.94 -2.83
N VAL A 36 -4.76 3.41 -3.73
CA VAL A 36 -4.52 1.97 -3.88
C VAL A 36 -3.04 1.72 -3.62
N CYS A 37 -2.73 0.79 -2.72
CA CYS A 37 -1.37 0.47 -2.33
C CYS A 37 -1.12 -1.04 -2.45
N GLU A 38 -0.05 -1.43 -3.14
CA GLU A 38 0.40 -2.81 -3.24
C GLU A 38 1.45 -3.11 -2.17
N TYR A 39 1.37 -4.30 -1.57
CA TYR A 39 2.30 -4.81 -0.56
C TYR A 39 2.96 -6.09 -1.09
N PRO A 40 4.07 -5.99 -1.85
CA PRO A 40 4.66 -7.11 -2.58
C PRO A 40 5.04 -8.29 -1.69
N ASP A 41 5.69 -8.02 -0.54
CA ASP A 41 6.17 -9.04 0.40
C ASP A 41 5.05 -9.97 0.91
N SER A 42 3.84 -9.41 1.06
CA SER A 42 2.69 -10.14 1.58
C SER A 42 1.63 -10.47 0.52
N LYS A 43 1.87 -10.09 -0.74
CA LYS A 43 0.94 -10.25 -1.87
C LYS A 43 -0.46 -9.68 -1.57
N LYS A 44 -0.51 -8.44 -1.08
CA LYS A 44 -1.78 -7.77 -0.75
C LYS A 44 -1.96 -6.48 -1.54
N VAL A 45 -3.21 -6.09 -1.69
CA VAL A 45 -3.63 -4.77 -2.17
C VAL A 45 -4.51 -4.13 -1.10
N GLY A 46 -4.25 -2.87 -0.78
CA GLY A 46 -5.09 -2.02 0.05
C GLY A 46 -5.82 -0.99 -0.81
N ALA A 47 -7.12 -0.80 -0.56
CA ALA A 47 -7.93 0.25 -1.16
C ALA A 47 -8.53 1.15 -0.06
N PHE A 48 -8.32 2.45 -0.18
CA PHE A 48 -8.71 3.45 0.79
C PHE A 48 -9.47 4.59 0.10
N GLY A 49 -10.56 5.06 0.70
CA GLY A 49 -11.25 6.26 0.25
C GLY A 49 -12.72 6.31 0.66
N GLY A 50 -13.27 7.50 0.94
CA GLY A 50 -14.69 7.66 1.25
C GLY A 50 -15.20 6.81 2.43
N GLY A 51 -14.33 6.47 3.40
CA GLY A 51 -14.62 5.58 4.53
C GLY A 51 -14.34 4.09 4.26
N LEU A 52 -14.05 3.70 3.02
CA LEU A 52 -13.56 2.37 2.68
C LEU A 52 -12.13 2.20 3.21
N ARG A 53 -11.89 1.08 3.89
CA ARG A 53 -10.57 0.57 4.24
C ARG A 53 -10.58 -0.94 4.04
N HIS A 54 -10.17 -1.37 2.85
CA HIS A 54 -10.23 -2.77 2.45
C HIS A 54 -8.84 -3.29 2.11
N MET A 55 -8.53 -4.50 2.59
CA MET A 55 -7.29 -5.20 2.30
C MET A 55 -7.64 -6.59 1.76
N THR A 56 -7.10 -6.95 0.61
CA THR A 56 -7.28 -8.27 0.00
C THR A 56 -5.97 -8.84 -0.49
N SER A 57 -5.90 -10.16 -0.65
CA SER A 57 -4.80 -10.84 -1.31
C SER A 57 -4.89 -10.63 -2.82
N THR A 58 -3.76 -10.56 -3.52
CA THR A 58 -3.72 -10.34 -4.98
C THR A 58 -4.29 -11.51 -5.78
N ASP A 59 -4.34 -12.71 -5.19
CA ASP A 59 -4.91 -13.92 -5.80
C ASP A 59 -6.44 -14.00 -5.70
N HIS A 60 -7.09 -13.14 -4.90
CA HIS A 60 -8.54 -13.09 -4.75
C HIS A 60 -9.22 -12.16 -5.77
N HIS A 61 -8.60 -11.93 -6.93
CA HIS A 61 -9.29 -11.21 -8.00
C HIS A 61 -10.45 -12.06 -8.52
N VAL A 62 -11.57 -11.40 -8.77
CA VAL A 62 -12.75 -12.00 -9.40
C VAL A 62 -12.95 -11.36 -10.76
N ASP A 63 -13.58 -12.08 -11.68
CA ASP A 63 -14.00 -11.49 -12.94
C ASP A 63 -15.01 -10.36 -12.68
N TYR A 64 -14.98 -9.31 -13.50
CA TYR A 64 -15.85 -8.15 -13.34
C TYR A 64 -17.33 -8.52 -13.29
N TRP A 65 -17.76 -9.58 -13.99
CA TRP A 65 -19.16 -10.04 -14.03
C TRP A 65 -19.50 -11.15 -13.05
N THR A 66 -18.58 -11.48 -12.12
CA THR A 66 -18.85 -12.51 -11.11
C THR A 66 -20.07 -12.10 -10.29
N ASP A 67 -21.09 -12.97 -10.25
CA ASP A 67 -22.35 -12.76 -9.53
C ASP A 67 -23.24 -11.60 -10.06
N GLU A 68 -23.01 -11.09 -11.28
CA GLU A 68 -23.84 -10.06 -11.93
C GLU A 68 -24.49 -10.56 -13.24
N VAL A 69 -25.79 -10.23 -13.46
CA VAL A 69 -26.60 -10.47 -14.70
C VAL A 69 -27.43 -9.25 -15.09
#